data_AF-A0A7W2FE89-F1
#
_entry.id   AF-A0A7W2FE89-F1
#
_cell.length_a   1.000
_cell.length_b   1.000
_cell.length_c   1.000
_cell.angle_alpha   90.00
_cell.angle_beta   90.00
_cell.angle_gamma   90.00
#
_symmetry.space_group_name_H-M   'P 1'
#
loop_
_entity.id
_entity.type
_entity.pdbx_description
1 polymer ?
#
loop_
_entity_poly.entity_id
_entity_poly.type
_entity_poly.pdbx_seq_one_letter_code
_entity_poly.pdbx_strand_id
1 'polypeptide(L)'
;QRRQRLWDNQRYFVERMAPLGYQILSTATPIVPVLIGDAAQCQRHAQELRKEGIHVDAIQFPAAPLGQARLRFMMNAGHTRAQIDHVVSVMARLAGRV
;
A
#
# COMPACT_ATOMS: atom_id res chain seq x y z
N GLN A 1 20.41 7.51 11.37
CA GLN A 1 19.95 6.10 11.45
C GLN A 1 18.45 5.94 11.10
N ARG A 2 17.50 6.55 11.82
CA ARG A 2 16.05 6.40 11.54
C ARG A 2 15.61 6.79 10.11
N ARG A 3 16.12 7.91 9.58
CA ARG A 3 15.84 8.35 8.19
C ARG A 3 16.28 7.32 7.15
N GLN A 4 17.44 6.70 7.34
CA GLN A 4 17.93 5.66 6.42
C GLN A 4 16.99 4.45 6.45
N ARG A 5 16.65 3.96 7.65
CA ARG A 5 15.73 2.82 7.81
C ARG A 5 14.34 3.09 7.23
N LEU A 6 13.83 4.32 7.35
CA LEU A 6 12.59 4.76 6.68
C LEU A 6 12.67 4.57 5.17
N TRP A 7 13.74 5.05 4.53
CA TRP A 7 13.94 4.89 3.09
C TRP A 7 14.22 3.44 2.68
N ASP A 8 14.94 2.67 3.49
CA ASP A 8 15.15 1.23 3.26
C ASP A 8 13.84 0.44 3.35
N ASN A 9 12.94 0.83 4.24
CA ASN A 9 11.59 0.26 4.35
C ASN A 9 10.73 0.63 3.15
N GLN A 10 10.78 1.89 2.72
CA GLN A 10 10.04 2.35 1.55
C GLN A 10 10.49 1.67 0.26
N ARG A 11 11.80 1.60 0.00
CA ARG A 11 12.34 0.92 -1.19
C ARG A 11 11.95 -0.54 -1.23
N TYR A 12 12.12 -1.24 -0.12
CA TYR A 12 11.75 -2.64 -0.02
C TYR A 12 10.26 -2.86 -0.26
N PHE A 13 9.37 -2.05 0.33
CA PHE A 13 7.94 -2.16 0.07
C PHE A 13 7.64 -1.99 -1.43
N VAL A 14 8.22 -1.00 -2.09
CA VAL A 14 8.04 -0.77 -3.54
C VAL A 14 8.54 -1.97 -4.35
N GLU A 15 9.75 -2.46 -4.06
CA GLU A 15 10.35 -3.62 -4.74
C GLU A 15 9.47 -4.86 -4.62
N ARG A 16 8.90 -5.11 -3.44
CA ARG A 16 8.04 -6.28 -3.17
C ARG A 16 6.64 -6.15 -3.76
N MET A 17 6.13 -4.93 -3.92
CA MET A 17 4.83 -4.66 -4.54
C MET A 17 4.88 -4.69 -6.08
N ALA A 18 6.02 -4.35 -6.70
CA ALA A 18 6.15 -4.25 -8.16
C ALA A 18 5.71 -5.51 -8.93
N PRO A 19 6.06 -6.76 -8.50
CA PRO A 19 5.62 -7.98 -9.18
C PRO A 19 4.11 -8.24 -9.10
N LEU A 20 3.37 -7.55 -8.22
CA LEU A 20 1.93 -7.74 -8.05
C LEU A 20 1.09 -7.00 -9.10
N GLY A 21 1.72 -6.19 -9.95
CA GLY A 21 1.05 -5.50 -11.06
C GLY A 21 0.16 -4.33 -10.65
N TYR A 22 0.21 -3.91 -9.38
CA TYR A 22 -0.41 -2.67 -8.94
C TYR A 22 0.35 -1.45 -9.49
N GLN A 23 -0.37 -0.41 -9.86
CA GLN A 23 0.24 0.87 -10.23
C GLN A 23 0.55 1.69 -8.97
N ILE A 24 1.85 1.93 -8.72
CA ILE A 24 2.31 2.86 -7.69
C ILE A 24 2.39 4.26 -8.29
N LEU A 25 1.65 5.21 -7.72
CA LEU A 25 1.51 6.55 -8.30
C LEU A 25 2.71 7.47 -8.03
N SER A 26 3.41 7.26 -6.92
CA SER A 26 4.61 8.02 -6.57
C SER A 26 5.46 7.27 -5.56
N THR A 27 6.77 7.43 -5.70
CA THR A 27 7.80 6.89 -4.79
C THR A 27 8.75 7.99 -4.31
N ALA A 28 8.44 9.26 -4.61
CA ALA A 28 9.28 10.41 -4.26
C ALA A 28 9.31 10.70 -2.75
N THR A 29 8.41 10.10 -1.97
CA THR A 29 8.31 10.26 -0.52
C THR A 29 8.06 8.90 0.16
N PRO A 30 8.17 8.82 1.50
CA PRO A 30 7.74 7.65 2.28
C PRO A 30 6.25 7.32 2.21
N ILE A 31 5.44 8.19 1.60
CA ILE A 31 4.04 7.92 1.28
C ILE A 31 4.00 7.27 -0.10
N VAL A 32 3.52 6.03 -0.17
CA VAL A 32 3.46 5.20 -1.38
C VAL A 32 1.99 4.93 -1.73
N PRO A 33 1.39 5.73 -2.62
CA PRO A 33 -0.01 5.53 -3.03
C PRO A 33 -0.10 4.43 -4.08
N VAL A 34 -0.96 3.45 -3.83
CA VAL A 34 -1.24 2.33 -4.72
C VAL A 34 -2.62 2.53 -5.34
N LEU A 35 -2.69 2.69 -6.66
CA LEU A 35 -3.94 2.88 -7.39
C LEU A 35 -4.77 1.60 -7.39
N ILE A 36 -6.03 1.73 -7.00
CA ILE A 36 -7.06 0.69 -7.12
C ILE A 36 -8.06 1.05 -8.23
N GLY A 37 -8.32 2.34 -8.44
CA GLY A 37 -9.24 2.85 -9.45
C GLY A 37 -10.66 2.96 -8.92
N ASP A 38 -11.33 1.83 -8.73
CA ASP A 38 -12.71 1.78 -8.21
C ASP A 38 -12.79 2.07 -6.71
N ALA A 39 -13.73 2.93 -6.32
CA ALA A 39 -13.90 3.35 -4.92
C ALA A 39 -14.40 2.20 -4.04
N ALA A 40 -15.37 1.41 -4.52
CA ALA A 40 -15.92 0.31 -3.74
C ALA A 40 -14.89 -0.80 -3.55
N GLN A 41 -14.10 -1.13 -4.57
CA GLN A 41 -12.98 -2.06 -4.46
C GLN A 41 -11.90 -1.55 -3.51
N CYS A 42 -11.56 -0.27 -3.58
CA CYS A 42 -10.59 0.35 -2.67
C CYS A 42 -11.02 0.21 -1.20
N GLN A 43 -12.29 0.48 -0.89
CA GLN A 43 -12.86 0.28 0.45
C GLN A 43 -12.84 -1.18 0.88
N ARG A 44 -13.23 -2.11 0.00
CA ARG A 44 -13.17 -3.55 0.29
C ARG A 44 -11.74 -3.98 0.63
N HIS A 45 -10.75 -3.56 -0.16
CA HIS A 45 -9.34 -3.88 0.13
C HIS A 45 -8.87 -3.31 1.46
N ALA A 46 -9.23 -2.07 1.80
CA ALA A 46 -8.91 -1.49 3.11
C ALA A 46 -9.57 -2.27 4.27
N GLN A 47 -10.80 -2.75 4.09
CA GLN A 47 -11.47 -3.61 5.09
C GLN A 47 -10.78 -4.96 5.25
N GLU A 48 -10.38 -5.60 4.15
CA GLU A 48 -9.63 -6.87 4.19
C GLU A 48 -8.26 -6.71 4.86
N LEU A 49 -7.52 -5.65 4.52
CA LEU A 49 -6.27 -5.30 5.19
C LEU A 49 -6.50 -5.08 6.71
N ARG A 50 -7.59 -4.41 7.08
CA ARG A 50 -7.93 -4.18 8.50
C ARG A 50 -8.20 -5.49 9.24
N LYS A 51 -8.85 -6.47 8.63
CA LYS A 51 -9.06 -7.81 9.22
C LYS A 51 -7.74 -8.53 9.50
N GLU A 52 -6.72 -8.26 8.69
CA GLU A 52 -5.35 -8.76 8.85
C GLU A 52 -4.50 -7.92 9.83
N GLY A 53 -5.11 -6.98 10.54
CA GLY A 53 -4.43 -6.08 11.49
C GLY A 53 -3.66 -4.93 10.84
N ILE A 54 -3.85 -4.68 9.54
CA ILE A 54 -3.15 -3.64 8.77
C ILE A 54 -4.08 -2.43 8.60
N HIS A 55 -3.65 -1.28 9.11
CA HIS A 55 -4.34 -0.02 8.86
C HIS A 55 -3.77 0.67 7.62
N VAL A 56 -4.65 1.06 6.70
CA VAL A 56 -4.32 1.85 5.51
C VAL A 56 -5.45 2.84 5.22
N ASP A 57 -5.10 4.02 4.69
CA ASP A 57 -6.09 5.00 4.27
C ASP A 57 -6.55 4.71 2.82
N ALA A 58 -7.86 4.49 2.64
CA ALA A 58 -8.48 4.47 1.32
C ALA A 58 -8.88 5.89 0.91
N ILE A 59 -8.15 6.46 -0.05
CA ILE A 59 -8.42 7.79 -0.60
C ILE A 59 -9.30 7.65 -1.84
N GLN A 60 -10.44 8.33 -1.84
CA GLN A 60 -11.44 8.32 -2.90
C GLN A 60 -12.15 9.68 -2.98
N PHE A 61 -13.13 9.83 -3.88
CA PHE A 61 -13.93 11.05 -3.99
C PHE A 61 -14.54 11.46 -2.63
N PRO A 62 -14.52 12.76 -2.25
CA PRO A 62 -14.08 13.93 -3.02
C PRO A 62 -12.58 14.25 -2.94
N ALA A 63 -11.79 13.51 -2.13
CA ALA A 63 -10.37 13.76 -1.94
C ALA A 63 -9.47 13.28 -3.09
N ALA A 64 -9.99 12.41 -3.96
CA ALA A 64 -9.38 12.01 -5.23
C ALA A 64 -10.43 12.09 -6.35
N PRO A 65 -10.01 12.32 -7.62
CA PRO A 65 -10.91 12.24 -8.76
C PRO A 65 -11.62 10.88 -8.83
N LEU A 66 -12.82 10.88 -9.43
CA LEU A 66 -13.54 9.64 -9.74
C LEU A 66 -12.66 8.71 -10.60
N GLY A 67 -12.73 7.41 -10.33
CA GLY A 67 -11.89 6.41 -11.00
C GLY A 67 -10.41 6.41 -10.60
N GLN A 68 -10.00 7.21 -9.61
CA GLN A 68 -8.63 7.26 -9.10
C GLN A 68 -8.52 6.92 -7.60
N ALA A 69 -9.40 6.05 -7.11
CA ALA A 69 -9.32 5.59 -5.73
C ALA A 69 -8.00 4.84 -5.48
N ARG A 70 -7.39 5.05 -4.32
CA ARG A 70 -6.05 4.53 -4.00
C ARG A 70 -5.87 4.26 -2.53
N LEU A 71 -5.07 3.25 -2.21
CA LEU A 71 -4.60 2.98 -0.86
C LEU A 71 -3.32 3.76 -0.59
N ARG A 72 -3.26 4.50 0.51
CA ARG A 72 -2.10 5.31 0.89
C ARG A 72 -1.29 4.60 1.96
N PHE A 73 -0.22 3.91 1.55
CA PHE A 73 0.73 3.31 2.49
C PHE A 73 1.73 4.35 2.97
N MET A 74 1.95 4.43 4.28
CA MET A 74 2.88 5.38 4.89
C MET A 74 3.97 4.61 5.61
N MET A 75 5.15 4.60 5.04
CA MET A 75 6.29 3.90 5.63
C MET A 75 6.85 4.69 6.81
N ASN A 76 7.32 3.96 7.83
CA ASN A 76 8.03 4.53 8.96
C ASN A 76 9.29 3.68 9.25
N ALA A 77 10.19 4.24 10.06
CA ALA A 77 11.44 3.55 10.43
C ALA A 77 11.23 2.38 11.41
N GLY A 78 10.06 2.28 12.06
CA GLY A 78 9.72 1.25 13.03
C GLY A 78 9.20 -0.03 12.39
N HIS A 79 8.69 0.01 11.16
CA HIS A 79 8.24 -1.19 10.45
C HIS A 79 9.37 -2.21 10.32
N THR A 80 9.02 -3.49 10.51
CA THR A 80 9.91 -4.63 10.28
C THR A 80 9.70 -5.19 8.87
N ARG A 81 10.67 -5.97 8.38
CA ARG A 81 10.54 -6.67 7.09
C ARG A 81 9.35 -7.62 7.08
N ALA A 82 9.16 -8.38 8.17
CA ALA A 82 8.03 -9.29 8.32
C ALA A 82 6.67 -8.57 8.25
N GLN A 83 6.54 -7.38 8.84
CA GLN A 83 5.32 -6.58 8.72
C GLN A 83 5.09 -6.13 7.27
N ILE A 84 6.15 -5.70 6.57
CA ILE A 84 6.05 -5.31 5.16
C ILE A 84 5.68 -6.52 4.29
N ASP A 85 6.31 -7.66 4.50
CA ASP A 85 6.03 -8.91 3.78
C ASP A 85 4.60 -9.39 4.01
N HIS A 86 4.06 -9.23 5.23
CA HIS A 86 2.66 -9.51 5.55
C HIS A 86 1.71 -8.63 4.72
N VAL A 87 1.97 -7.32 4.65
CA VAL A 87 1.16 -6.41 3.80
C VAL A 87 1.22 -6.85 2.34
N VAL A 88 2.41 -7.15 1.81
CA VAL A 88 2.61 -7.57 0.42
C VAL A 88 1.87 -8.88 0.15
N SER A 89 1.91 -9.84 1.06
CA SER A 89 1.19 -11.11 0.96
C SER A 89 -0.32 -10.91 0.87
N VAL A 90 -0.89 -10.07 1.74
CA VAL A 90 -2.33 -9.75 1.69
C VAL A 90 -2.67 -9.04 0.38
N MET A 91 -1.85 -8.10 -0.08
CA MET A 91 -2.05 -7.43 -1.37
C MET A 91 -1.97 -8.42 -2.55
N ALA A 92 -1.07 -9.40 -2.52
CA ALA A 92 -0.97 -10.42 -3.56
C ALA A 92 -2.24 -11.28 -3.64
N ARG A 93 -2.80 -11.65 -2.47
CA ARG A 93 -4.08 -12.35 -2.37
C ARG A 93 -5.24 -11.52 -2.94
N LEU A 94 -5.28 -10.22 -2.63
CA LEU A 94 -6.30 -9.30 -3.17
C LEU A 94 -6.19 -9.09 -4.69
N ALA A 95 -4.99 -9.24 -5.25
CA ALA A 95 -4.75 -9.22 -6.70
C ALA A 95 -5.06 -10.55 -7.41
N GLY A 96 -5.40 -11.62 -6.67
CA GLY A 96 -5.60 -12.96 -7.22
C GLY A 96 -4.31 -13.67 -7.66
N ARG A 97 -3.16 -13.34 -7.06
CA ARG A 97 -1.83 -13.84 -7.44
C ARG A 97 -1.24 -14.81 -6.40
N VAL A 98 -2.03 -15.79 -5.96
CA VAL A 98 -1.63 -16.83 -4.98
C VAL A 98 -1.32 -18.14 -5.71
#